data_AF-A0A359CUM6-F1
#
_entry.id   AF-A0A359CUM6-F1
#
_cell.length_a   1.000
_cell.length_b   1.000
_cell.length_c   1.000
_cell.angle_alpha   90.00
_cell.angle_beta   90.00
_cell.angle_gamma   90.00
#
_symmetry.space_group_name_H-M   'P 1'
#
loop_
_entity.id
_entity.type
_entity.pdbx_description
1 polymer ?
#
loop_
_entity_poly.entity_id
_entity_poly.type
_entity_poly.pdbx_seq_one_letter_code
_entity_poly.pdbx_strand_id
1 'polypeptide(L)'
;MKTIINSEKIPIKGNKDSFMSCSHGTGRKMGRNEAIRKLNFEEEKKKLDEQGIIHAIRNQCDLEEASGAYKEIYVVMKNQSDLVEILIELQSLAVIKG
;
A
#
# COMPACT_ATOMS: atom_id res chain seq x y z
N MET A 1 0.50 -5.56 5.64
CA MET A 1 0.50 -4.32 4.85
C MET A 1 1.36 -3.31 5.58
N LYS A 2 2.58 -3.07 5.09
CA LYS A 2 3.39 -1.96 5.59
C LYS A 2 2.95 -0.72 4.87
N THR A 3 2.44 0.20 5.65
CA THR A 3 1.70 1.34 5.16
C THR A 3 2.59 2.53 5.44
N ILE A 4 3.47 2.87 4.49
CA ILE A 4 4.09 4.19 4.50
C ILE A 4 3.01 5.14 3.96
N ILE A 5 2.06 5.54 4.80
CA ILE A 5 1.09 6.57 4.41
C ILE A 5 1.30 7.80 5.29
N ASN A 6 1.58 8.90 4.60
CA ASN A 6 1.03 10.24 4.81
C ASN A 6 -0.01 10.36 5.94
N SER A 7 0.39 11.03 7.02
CA SER A 7 -0.46 12.05 7.61
C SER A 7 0.37 13.32 7.69
N GLU A 8 0.19 14.20 6.71
CA GLU A 8 0.55 15.63 6.76
C GLU A 8 2.04 16.04 6.69
N LYS A 9 3.04 15.16 6.83
CA LYS A 9 4.45 15.59 6.88
C LYS A 9 5.44 14.69 6.15
N ILE A 10 5.24 14.45 4.86
CA ILE A 10 6.37 14.07 4.00
C ILE A 10 6.92 15.37 3.40
N PRO A 11 8.15 15.81 3.77
CA PRO A 11 8.73 17.00 3.18
C PRO A 11 8.91 16.78 1.68
N ILE A 12 8.23 17.59 0.87
CA ILE A 12 8.42 17.61 -0.58
C ILE A 12 9.68 18.44 -0.84
N LYS A 13 10.62 17.89 -1.60
CA LYS A 13 11.90 18.52 -1.90
C LYS A 13 11.81 19.67 -2.93
N GLY A 14 10.61 19.94 -3.46
CA GLY A 14 10.36 21.03 -4.39
C GLY A 14 11.04 20.85 -5.76
N ASN A 15 11.16 19.61 -6.23
CA ASN A 15 11.77 19.33 -7.54
C ASN A 15 10.95 20.02 -8.66
N LYS A 16 11.61 20.86 -9.46
CA LYS A 16 10.97 21.61 -10.56
C LYS A 16 10.56 20.69 -11.71
N ASP A 17 11.32 19.62 -11.96
CA ASP A 17 11.03 18.66 -13.03
C ASP A 17 9.75 17.85 -12.75
N SER A 18 9.35 17.75 -11.48
CA SER A 18 8.09 17.15 -11.07
C SER A 18 6.96 18.18 -10.90
N PHE A 19 7.15 19.44 -11.31
CA PHE A 19 6.22 20.54 -11.03
C PHE A 19 5.89 20.65 -9.53
N MET A 20 6.88 20.40 -8.67
CA MET A 20 6.75 20.42 -7.21
C MET A 20 5.72 19.43 -6.65
N SER A 21 5.55 18.28 -7.30
CA SER A 21 4.62 17.21 -6.90
C SER A 21 5.34 15.90 -6.53
N CYS A 22 4.62 14.99 -5.88
CA CYS A 22 5.07 13.63 -5.55
C CYS A 22 3.91 12.62 -5.55
N SER A 23 4.21 11.32 -5.47
CA SER A 23 3.20 10.25 -5.48
C SER A 23 2.45 10.16 -4.14
N HIS A 24 1.13 10.01 -4.19
CA HIS A 24 0.29 9.94 -3.00
C HIS A 24 0.22 8.54 -2.35
N GLY A 25 0.52 7.47 -3.09
CA GLY A 25 0.44 6.10 -2.58
C GLY A 25 1.13 5.08 -3.49
N THR A 26 0.96 3.80 -3.18
CA THR A 26 1.62 2.69 -3.90
C THR A 26 1.15 2.52 -5.34
N GLY A 27 -0.13 2.81 -5.59
CA GLY A 27 -0.80 2.46 -6.83
C GLY A 27 -1.05 0.95 -6.96
N ARG A 28 -2.03 0.60 -7.80
CA ARG A 28 -2.42 -0.79 -8.03
C ARG A 28 -1.43 -1.51 -8.95
N LYS A 29 -1.19 -2.79 -8.68
CA LYS A 29 -0.48 -3.71 -9.58
C LYS A 29 -1.45 -4.38 -10.56
N MET A 30 -2.69 -4.57 -10.16
CA MET A 30 -3.73 -5.24 -10.94
C MET A 30 -5.11 -4.61 -10.71
N GLY A 31 -6.04 -4.86 -11.64
CA GLY A 31 -7.42 -4.39 -11.53
C GLY A 31 -8.15 -5.01 -10.32
N ARG A 32 -9.28 -4.43 -9.90
CA ARG A 32 -10.11 -4.97 -8.79
C ARG A 32 -10.60 -6.39 -9.09
N ASN A 33 -11.27 -6.55 -10.22
CA ASN A 33 -11.75 -7.85 -10.68
C ASN A 33 -10.60 -8.84 -10.96
N GLU A 34 -9.43 -8.34 -11.35
CA GLU A 34 -8.27 -9.20 -11.54
C GLU A 34 -7.74 -9.73 -10.20
N ALA A 35 -7.69 -8.88 -9.18
CA ALA A 35 -7.31 -9.29 -7.82
C ALA A 35 -8.27 -10.34 -7.25
N ILE A 36 -9.59 -10.12 -7.38
CA ILE A 36 -10.61 -11.09 -6.96
C ILE A 36 -10.44 -12.44 -7.68
N ARG A 37 -10.03 -12.46 -8.96
CA ARG A 37 -9.88 -13.72 -9.70
C ARG A 37 -8.54 -14.42 -9.49
N LYS A 38 -7.45 -13.67 -9.33
CA LYS A 38 -6.08 -14.20 -9.36
C LYS A 38 -5.46 -14.40 -7.98
N LEU A 39 -5.85 -13.61 -6.99
CA LEU A 39 -5.29 -13.75 -5.65
C LEU A 39 -5.92 -14.93 -4.94
N ASN A 40 -5.10 -15.67 -4.19
CA ASN A 40 -5.59 -16.74 -3.35
C ASN A 40 -6.03 -16.17 -2.00
N PHE A 41 -7.29 -16.41 -1.63
CA PHE A 41 -7.88 -15.92 -0.38
C PHE A 41 -7.12 -16.40 0.86
N GLU A 42 -6.83 -17.70 0.95
CA GLU A 42 -6.15 -18.28 2.11
C GLU A 42 -4.71 -17.76 2.23
N GLU A 43 -4.02 -17.58 1.11
CA GLU A 43 -2.66 -17.02 1.12
C GLU A 43 -2.65 -15.55 1.58
N GLU A 44 -3.55 -14.71 1.06
CA GLU A 44 -3.61 -13.30 1.47
C GLU A 44 -4.04 -13.15 2.93
N LYS A 45 -4.97 -13.97 3.40
CA LYS A 45 -5.36 -14.04 4.80
C LYS A 45 -4.19 -14.46 5.69
N LYS A 46 -3.52 -15.57 5.34
CA LYS A 46 -2.34 -16.08 6.06
C LYS A 46 -1.23 -15.02 6.18
N LYS A 47 -0.96 -14.27 5.12
CA LYS A 47 0.03 -13.17 5.15
C LYS A 47 -0.31 -12.08 6.17
N LEU A 48 -1.60 -11.73 6.32
CA LEU A 48 -2.04 -10.73 7.30
C LEU A 48 -1.98 -11.30 8.72
N ASP A 49 -2.40 -12.55 8.91
CA ASP A 49 -2.35 -13.25 10.19
C ASP A 49 -0.90 -13.41 10.69
N GLU A 50 0.03 -13.81 9.81
CA GLU A 50 1.47 -13.91 10.11
C GLU A 50 2.10 -12.55 10.50
N GLN A 51 1.52 -11.45 10.00
CA GLN A 51 1.94 -10.10 10.36
C GLN A 51 1.24 -9.56 11.61
N GLY A 52 0.35 -10.35 12.23
CA GLY A 52 -0.43 -9.95 13.40
C GLY A 52 -1.45 -8.83 13.09
N ILE A 53 -1.85 -8.68 11.83
CA ILE A 53 -2.73 -7.59 11.39
C ILE A 53 -4.18 -8.04 11.48
N ILE A 54 -4.96 -7.36 12.31
CA ILE A 54 -6.41 -7.60 12.40
C ILE A 54 -7.05 -7.15 11.09
N HIS A 55 -7.80 -8.02 10.41
CA HIS A 55 -8.37 -7.68 9.11
C HIS A 55 -9.84 -8.06 8.95
N ALA A 56 -10.53 -7.31 8.09
CA ALA A 56 -11.93 -7.54 7.71
C ALA A 56 -12.12 -8.45 6.47
N ILE A 57 -11.06 -9.07 5.95
CA ILE A 57 -11.17 -10.05 4.84
C ILE A 57 -11.94 -11.30 5.32
N ARG A 58 -13.05 -11.62 4.66
CA ARG A 58 -13.96 -12.74 4.97
C ARG A 58 -14.23 -13.65 3.77
N ASN A 59 -14.15 -13.13 2.55
CA ASN A 59 -14.39 -13.88 1.33
C ASN A 59 -13.50 -13.40 0.16
N GLN A 60 -13.58 -14.08 -0.98
CA GLN A 60 -12.81 -13.80 -2.19
C GLN A 60 -13.04 -12.39 -2.76
N CYS A 61 -14.27 -11.86 -2.64
CA CYS A 61 -14.61 -10.53 -3.14
C CYS A 61 -13.88 -9.43 -2.36
N ASP A 62 -13.51 -9.67 -1.11
CA ASP A 62 -12.77 -8.72 -0.28
C ASP A 62 -11.29 -8.54 -0.72
N LEU A 63 -10.83 -9.34 -1.69
CA LEU A 63 -9.46 -9.31 -2.19
C LEU A 63 -9.18 -8.18 -3.18
N GLU A 64 -10.19 -7.41 -3.59
CA GLU A 64 -9.96 -6.25 -4.48
C GLU A 64 -9.00 -5.21 -3.88
N GLU A 65 -8.87 -5.18 -2.57
CA GLU A 65 -7.92 -4.34 -1.82
C GLU A 65 -6.98 -5.18 -0.94
N ALA A 66 -6.77 -6.46 -1.27
CA ALA A 66 -5.75 -7.25 -0.60
C ALA A 66 -4.35 -6.68 -0.87
N SER A 67 -3.41 -6.96 0.03
CA SER A 67 -2.06 -6.43 -0.06
C SER A 67 -1.38 -6.77 -1.40
N GLY A 68 -1.60 -7.99 -1.92
CA GLY A 68 -1.08 -8.43 -3.22
C GLY A 68 -1.64 -7.68 -4.43
N ALA A 69 -2.71 -6.89 -4.29
CA ALA A 69 -3.28 -6.09 -5.38
C ALA A 69 -2.51 -4.78 -5.65
N TYR A 70 -1.65 -4.36 -4.71
CA TYR A 70 -0.90 -3.11 -4.77
C TYR A 70 0.58 -3.34 -5.11
N LYS A 71 1.26 -2.27 -5.51
CA LYS A 71 2.72 -2.30 -5.68
C LYS A 71 3.42 -2.27 -4.32
N GLU A 72 4.64 -2.77 -4.30
CA GLU A 72 5.51 -2.66 -3.13
C GLU A 72 5.84 -1.21 -2.82
N ILE A 73 5.52 -0.76 -1.61
CA ILE A 73 5.72 0.63 -1.18
C ILE A 73 7.19 1.05 -1.24
N TYR A 74 8.11 0.14 -0.93
CA TYR A 74 9.55 0.39 -0.98
C TYR A 74 10.03 0.73 -2.39
N VAL A 75 9.45 0.12 -3.43
CA VAL A 75 9.78 0.42 -4.82
C VAL A 75 9.31 1.84 -5.16
N VAL A 76 8.10 2.21 -4.74
CA VAL A 76 7.57 3.56 -4.98
C VAL A 76 8.43 4.60 -4.27
N MET A 77 8.76 4.40 -2.99
CA MET A 77 9.60 5.32 -2.23
C MET A 77 11.00 5.48 -2.84
N LYS A 78 11.63 4.37 -3.29
CA LYS A 78 12.92 4.41 -3.97
C LYS A 78 12.85 5.26 -5.25
N ASN A 79 11.80 5.09 -6.04
CA ASN A 79 11.64 5.79 -7.32
C ASN A 79 11.37 7.29 -7.20
N GLN A 80 10.98 7.79 -6.03
CA GLN A 80 10.73 9.22 -5.79
C GLN A 80 11.63 9.81 -4.70
N SER A 81 12.77 9.17 -4.44
CA SER A 81 13.72 9.61 -3.39
C SER A 81 14.26 11.03 -3.58
N ASP A 82 14.19 11.57 -4.80
CA ASP A 82 14.51 12.95 -5.17
C ASP A 82 13.36 13.93 -4.92
N LEU A 83 12.12 13.43 -4.76
CA LEU A 83 10.91 14.23 -4.54
C LEU A 83 10.52 14.33 -3.08
N VAL A 84 10.85 13.32 -2.26
CA VAL A 84 10.38 13.20 -0.87
C VAL A 84 11.48 12.77 0.09
N GLU A 85 11.26 13.00 1.38
CA GLU A 85 12.06 12.48 2.49
C GLU A 85 11.24 11.52 3.36
N ILE A 86 11.81 10.36 3.68
CA ILE A 86 11.17 9.36 4.54
C ILE A 86 11.52 9.68 5.99
N LEU A 87 10.52 10.08 6.78
CA LEU A 87 10.72 10.37 8.21
C LEU A 87 10.49 9.14 9.09
N ILE A 88 9.43 8.37 8.82
CA ILE A 88 9.04 7.21 9.63
C ILE A 88 8.35 6.16 8.76
N GLU A 89 8.50 4.89 9.14
CA GLU A 89 7.75 3.77 8.59
C GLU A 89 6.67 3.33 9.59
N LEU A 90 5.43 3.20 9.13
CA LEU A 90 4.33 2.71 9.96
C LEU A 90 3.92 1.31 9.52
N GLN A 91 3.67 0.45 10.51
CA GLN A 91 3.08 -0.87 10.30
C GLN A 91 1.62 -0.85 10.75
N SER A 92 0.73 -1.32 9.87
CA SER A 92 -0.69 -1.40 10.19
C SER A 92 -0.93 -2.46 11.26
N LEU A 93 -1.71 -2.11 12.28
CA LEU A 93 -2.18 -3.06 13.30
C LEU A 93 -3.55 -3.66 12.94
N ALA A 94 -4.40 -2.87 12.27
CA ALA A 94 -5.70 -3.31 11.83
C ALA A 94 -6.07 -2.69 10.47
N VAL A 95 -6.84 -3.43 9.67
CA VAL A 95 -7.46 -2.99 8.42
C VAL A 95 -8.95 -3.26 8.49
N ILE A 96 -9.73 -2.20 8.66
CA ILE A 96 -11.19 -2.24 8.64
C ILE A 96 -11.65 -1.62 7.34
N LYS A 97 -12.47 -2.37 6.60
CA LYS A 97 -13.11 -1.94 5.36
C LYS A 97 -14.60 -1.71 5.63
N GLY A 98 -15.19 -0.71 4.98
CA GLY A 98 -16.61 -0.37 5.05
C GLY A 98 -17.32 -0.66 3.74
#